data_AF-A0A2H3BHQ0-F1
#
_entry.id   AF-A0A2H3BHQ0-F1
#
_cell.length_a   1.000
_cell.length_b   1.000
_cell.length_c   1.000
_cell.angle_alpha   90.00
_cell.angle_beta   90.00
_cell.angle_gamma   90.00
#
_symmetry.space_group_name_H-M   'P 1'
#
loop_
_entity.id
_entity.type
_entity.pdbx_description
1 polymer ?
#
loop_
_entity_poly.entity_id
_entity_poly.type
_entity_poly.pdbx_seq_one_letter_code
_entity_poly.pdbx_strand_id
1 'polypeptide(L)'
;MSTKSNNTSEESMWQNLEVPAEPVSFFLTCRYQVFLLFTDRQMHWLLIVLPDFEREVLDNMVDSWLQGILYPCWFAQWPKNADGMFCQAEEEDDLHEQKVAILQIFTMHLEHKWHMPGGLPGAVGVEAVAKKILGLHMKIDDMVACL
;
A
#
# COMPACT_ATOMS: atom_id res chain seq x y z
N MET A 1 -21.83 28.99 -45.56
CA MET A 1 -22.66 29.44 -44.43
C MET A 1 -23.22 28.22 -43.71
N SER A 2 -22.96 28.15 -42.41
CA SER A 2 -23.55 27.34 -41.32
C SER A 2 -23.86 25.85 -41.48
N THR A 3 -23.02 25.09 -40.79
CA THR A 3 -23.24 23.91 -39.95
C THR A 3 -24.66 23.64 -39.40
N LYS A 4 -25.04 22.35 -39.42
CA LYS A 4 -25.90 21.58 -38.49
C LYS A 4 -25.58 20.09 -38.76
N SER A 5 -25.49 19.15 -37.83
CA SER A 5 -25.70 19.08 -36.40
C SER A 5 -24.93 17.85 -35.92
N ASN A 6 -24.24 17.96 -34.77
CA ASN A 6 -23.74 16.82 -34.01
C ASN A 6 -24.91 15.91 -33.60
N ASN A 7 -24.67 14.61 -33.58
CA ASN A 7 -25.18 13.67 -32.59
C ASN A 7 -24.31 12.40 -32.65
N THR A 8 -23.17 12.49 -31.99
CA THR A 8 -22.30 11.36 -31.70
C THR A 8 -23.00 10.50 -30.65
N SER A 9 -23.24 9.24 -30.98
CA SER A 9 -23.81 8.25 -30.07
C SER A 9 -22.83 7.97 -28.92
N GLU A 10 -23.09 8.52 -27.74
CA GLU A 10 -22.31 8.31 -26.52
C GLU A 10 -22.55 6.93 -25.86
N GLU A 11 -23.30 6.03 -26.48
CA GLU A 11 -23.69 4.75 -25.86
C GLU A 11 -22.82 3.53 -26.20
N SER A 12 -21.72 3.70 -26.95
CA SER A 12 -20.93 2.55 -27.47
C SER A 12 -19.53 2.36 -26.87
N MET A 13 -19.14 3.09 -25.83
CA MET A 13 -17.76 3.04 -25.29
C MET A 13 -17.57 2.16 -24.04
N TRP A 14 -18.61 1.52 -23.52
CA TRP A 14 -18.52 0.72 -22.28
C TRP A 14 -18.39 -0.79 -22.47
N GLN A 15 -18.18 -1.28 -23.71
CA GLN A 15 -18.30 -2.72 -23.98
C GLN A 15 -17.01 -3.54 -24.10
N ASN A 16 -15.79 -2.99 -23.95
CA ASN A 16 -14.59 -3.83 -24.13
C ASN A 16 -13.40 -3.47 -23.22
N LEU A 17 -13.60 -3.42 -21.90
CA LEU A 17 -12.50 -3.54 -20.96
C LEU A 17 -12.71 -4.81 -20.14
N GLU A 18 -12.41 -5.94 -20.78
CA GLU A 18 -12.05 -7.16 -20.06
C GLU A 18 -10.78 -6.86 -19.25
N VAL A 19 -10.96 -6.51 -17.98
CA VAL A 19 -9.86 -6.45 -17.02
C VAL A 19 -9.52 -7.89 -16.68
N PRO A 20 -8.30 -8.39 -16.96
CA PRO A 20 -7.94 -9.74 -16.56
C PRO A 20 -7.92 -9.82 -15.03
N ALA A 21 -8.63 -10.80 -14.48
CA ALA A 21 -8.73 -11.12 -13.06
C ALA A 21 -7.47 -11.83 -12.53
N GLU A 22 -6.29 -11.26 -12.80
CA GLU A 22 -5.04 -11.75 -12.23
C GLU A 22 -4.67 -10.90 -11.00
N PRO A 23 -4.32 -11.52 -9.87
CA PRO A 23 -3.88 -10.77 -8.70
C PRO A 23 -2.60 -10.00 -9.02
N VAL A 24 -2.58 -8.72 -8.68
CA VAL A 24 -1.42 -7.86 -8.93
C VAL A 24 -0.31 -8.23 -7.95
N SER A 25 0.71 -8.93 -8.43
CA SER A 25 1.98 -9.08 -7.71
C SER A 25 2.85 -7.84 -7.98
N PHE A 26 3.36 -7.21 -6.92
CA PHE A 26 4.24 -6.04 -7.04
C PHE A 26 5.69 -6.46 -6.80
N PHE A 27 6.48 -6.49 -7.87
CA PHE A 27 7.93 -6.59 -7.81
C PHE A 27 8.53 -5.29 -8.36
N LEU A 28 8.92 -4.36 -7.47
CA LEU A 28 9.64 -3.15 -7.87
C LEU A 28 11.15 -3.25 -7.57
N THR A 29 11.57 -4.06 -6.59
CA THR A 29 12.98 -4.40 -6.34
C THR A 29 13.08 -5.76 -5.62
N CYS A 30 14.24 -6.42 -5.64
CA CYS A 30 14.48 -7.66 -4.86
C CYS A 30 14.35 -7.47 -3.32
N ARG A 31 14.16 -6.24 -2.83
CA ARG A 31 14.06 -5.93 -1.39
C ARG A 31 12.67 -6.09 -0.81
N TYR A 32 11.62 -5.98 -1.63
CA TYR A 32 10.24 -6.09 -1.18
C TYR A 32 9.63 -7.35 -1.80
N GLN A 33 9.69 -8.44 -1.07
CA GLN A 33 9.07 -9.70 -1.46
C GLN A 33 7.68 -9.78 -0.83
N VAL A 34 6.70 -9.16 -1.49
CA VAL A 34 5.29 -9.27 -1.10
C VAL A 34 4.67 -10.44 -1.86
N PHE A 35 4.58 -11.60 -1.21
CA PHE A 35 3.97 -12.80 -1.80
C PHE A 35 2.46 -12.93 -1.49
N LEU A 36 1.93 -12.05 -0.64
CA LEU A 36 0.51 -12.06 -0.28
C LEU A 36 -0.34 -11.46 -1.40
N LEU A 37 -1.46 -12.11 -1.68
CA LEU A 37 -2.44 -11.63 -2.64
C LEU A 37 -3.34 -10.58 -2.00
N PHE A 38 -3.39 -9.40 -2.61
CA PHE A 38 -4.33 -8.34 -2.25
C PHE A 38 -5.39 -8.19 -3.32
N THR A 39 -6.63 -7.97 -2.90
CA THR A 39 -7.72 -7.60 -3.82
C THR A 39 -7.53 -6.16 -4.32
N ASP A 40 -8.11 -5.82 -5.47
CA ASP A 40 -8.10 -4.44 -5.98
C ASP A 40 -8.65 -3.44 -4.97
N ARG A 41 -9.69 -3.83 -4.23
CA ARG A 41 -10.31 -2.99 -3.21
C ARG A 41 -9.35 -2.71 -2.04
N GLN A 42 -8.59 -3.71 -1.62
CA GLN A 42 -7.56 -3.58 -0.59
C GLN A 42 -6.43 -2.68 -1.07
N MET A 43 -5.94 -2.89 -2.28
CA MET A 43 -4.89 -2.04 -2.87
C MET A 43 -5.34 -0.59 -3.01
N HIS A 44 -6.56 -0.37 -3.51
CA HIS A 44 -7.12 0.97 -3.64
C HIS A 44 -7.18 1.70 -2.29
N TRP A 45 -7.57 0.99 -1.23
CA TRP A 45 -7.61 1.57 0.11
C TRP A 45 -6.21 1.93 0.63
N LEU A 46 -5.21 1.06 0.43
CA LEU A 46 -3.81 1.37 0.79
C LEU A 46 -3.33 2.64 0.07
N LEU A 47 -3.66 2.80 -1.21
CA LEU A 47 -3.29 4.00 -1.96
C LEU A 47 -3.96 5.27 -1.44
N ILE A 48 -5.21 5.19 -0.96
CA ILE A 48 -5.93 6.32 -0.35
C ILE A 48 -5.24 6.80 0.93
N VAL A 49 -4.78 5.89 1.79
CA VAL A 49 -4.17 6.22 3.09
C VAL A 49 -2.66 6.48 3.00
N LEU A 50 -2.07 6.29 1.82
CA LEU A 50 -0.65 6.50 1.58
C LEU A 50 -0.13 7.91 1.96
N PRO A 51 -0.88 9.01 1.71
CA PRO A 51 -0.47 10.34 2.17
C PRO A 51 -0.40 10.47 3.69
N ASP A 52 -1.27 9.77 4.43
CA ASP A 52 -1.20 9.75 5.90
C ASP A 52 0.08 9.03 6.33
N PHE A 53 0.38 7.85 5.76
CA PHE A 53 1.63 7.15 6.05
C PHE A 53 2.86 8.03 5.83
N GLU A 54 2.94 8.73 4.69
CA GLU A 54 4.03 9.66 4.41
C GLU A 54 4.15 10.76 5.47
N ARG A 55 3.04 11.37 5.89
CA ARG A 55 3.03 12.36 6.98
C ARG A 55 3.62 11.77 8.26
N GLU A 56 3.16 10.60 8.67
CA GLU A 56 3.62 9.97 9.91
C GLU A 56 5.10 9.54 9.84
N VAL A 57 5.60 9.17 8.65
CA VAL A 57 7.04 8.95 8.42
C VAL A 57 7.80 10.24 8.63
N LEU A 58 7.33 11.36 8.10
CA LEU A 58 7.97 12.66 8.28
C LEU A 58 7.94 13.12 9.75
N ASP A 59 6.87 12.83 10.47
CA ASP A 59 6.69 13.19 11.89
C ASP A 59 7.33 12.19 12.87
N ASN A 60 7.90 11.08 12.39
CA ASN A 60 8.44 9.97 13.19
C ASN A 60 7.39 9.29 14.10
N MET A 61 6.14 9.24 13.64
CA MET A 61 5.00 8.70 14.36
C MET A 61 4.48 7.37 13.79
N VAL A 62 5.24 6.77 12.85
CA VAL A 62 4.88 5.55 12.11
C VAL A 62 4.41 4.42 13.03
N ASP A 63 5.12 4.13 14.12
CA ASP A 63 4.78 3.02 15.01
C ASP A 63 3.41 3.20 15.66
N SER A 64 3.19 4.40 16.20
CA SER A 64 1.94 4.76 16.86
C SER A 64 0.78 4.74 15.87
N TRP A 65 0.99 5.23 14.64
CA TRP A 65 -0.04 5.23 13.61
C TRP A 65 -0.36 3.83 13.09
N LEU A 66 0.65 3.00 12.82
CA LEU A 66 0.44 1.63 12.34
C LEU A 66 -0.36 0.81 13.37
N GLN A 67 0.03 0.85 14.65
CA GLN A 67 -0.61 0.07 15.70
C GLN A 67 -1.94 0.67 16.17
N GLY A 68 -2.04 2.00 16.22
CA GLY A 68 -3.21 2.69 16.76
C GLY A 68 -4.31 2.94 15.74
N ILE A 69 -3.99 2.99 14.45
CA ILE A 69 -4.92 3.42 13.40
C ILE A 69 -4.96 2.40 12.26
N LEU A 70 -3.85 2.21 11.55
CA LEU A 70 -3.85 1.45 10.30
C LEU A 70 -4.29 0.00 10.52
N TYR A 71 -3.60 -0.76 11.38
CA TYR A 71 -3.88 -2.18 11.56
C TYR A 71 -5.27 -2.42 12.17
N PRO A 72 -5.72 -1.69 13.22
CA PRO A 72 -7.10 -1.81 13.70
C PRO A 72 -8.14 -1.57 12.61
N CYS A 73 -8.00 -0.51 11.80
CA CYS A 73 -8.93 -0.25 10.71
C CYS A 73 -8.90 -1.33 9.63
N TRP A 74 -7.70 -1.79 9.24
CA TRP A 74 -7.52 -2.82 8.24
C TRP A 74 -8.19 -4.13 8.65
N PHE A 75 -7.87 -4.66 9.84
CA PHE A 75 -8.38 -5.96 10.28
C PHE A 75 -9.85 -5.92 10.73
N ALA A 76 -10.39 -4.74 11.06
CA ALA A 76 -11.83 -4.57 11.22
C ALA A 76 -12.58 -4.67 9.88
N GLN A 77 -11.98 -4.18 8.79
CA GLN A 77 -12.58 -4.18 7.46
C GLN A 77 -12.36 -5.50 6.69
N TRP A 78 -11.21 -6.14 6.90
CA TRP A 78 -10.81 -7.40 6.29
C TRP A 78 -10.27 -8.37 7.35
N PRO A 79 -11.15 -8.97 8.16
CA PRO A 79 -10.75 -9.96 9.16
C PRO A 79 -10.15 -11.20 8.47
N LYS A 80 -9.04 -11.71 9.01
CA LYS A 80 -8.35 -12.91 8.49
C LYS A 80 -9.08 -14.20 8.85
N ASN A 81 -9.60 -14.28 10.07
CA ASN A 81 -10.30 -15.45 10.59
C ASN A 81 -11.77 -15.14 10.88
N ALA A 82 -12.50 -14.63 9.87
CA ALA A 82 -13.88 -14.16 10.04
C ALA A 82 -14.82 -15.24 10.63
N ASP A 83 -14.58 -16.50 10.27
CA ASP A 83 -15.38 -17.66 10.66
C ASP A 83 -14.78 -18.46 11.83
N GLY A 84 -13.61 -18.05 12.36
CA GLY A 84 -12.93 -18.77 13.45
C GLY A 84 -12.42 -20.16 13.06
N MET A 85 -12.09 -20.37 11.79
CA MET A 85 -11.68 -21.66 11.24
C MET A 85 -10.22 -22.03 11.53
N PHE A 86 -9.35 -21.04 11.74
CA PHE A 86 -7.93 -21.25 12.01
C PHE A 86 -7.65 -21.34 13.51
N CYS A 87 -6.60 -22.07 13.89
CA CYS A 87 -6.12 -22.02 15.27
C CYS A 87 -5.40 -20.69 15.54
N GLN A 88 -5.27 -20.33 16.83
CA GLN A 88 -4.71 -19.04 17.22
C GLN A 88 -3.29 -18.79 16.67
N ALA A 89 -2.45 -19.83 16.63
CA ALA A 89 -1.08 -19.70 16.13
C ALA A 89 -1.05 -19.37 14.63
N GLU A 90 -1.85 -20.08 13.81
CA GLU A 90 -1.96 -19.80 12.37
C GLU A 90 -2.52 -18.40 12.10
N GLU A 91 -3.50 -17.97 12.90
CA GLU A 91 -4.05 -16.61 12.79
C GLU A 91 -3.01 -15.54 13.14
N GLU A 92 -2.21 -15.74 14.18
CA GLU A 92 -1.15 -14.81 14.58
C GLU A 92 -0.07 -14.68 13.50
N ASP A 93 0.34 -15.80 12.88
CA ASP A 93 1.30 -15.84 11.77
C ASP A 93 0.75 -15.09 10.54
N ASP A 94 -0.49 -15.40 10.12
CA ASP A 94 -1.16 -14.73 8.99
C ASP A 94 -1.32 -13.22 9.21
N LEU A 95 -1.65 -12.80 10.43
CA LEU A 95 -1.76 -11.39 10.80
C LEU A 95 -0.40 -10.71 10.74
N HIS A 96 0.66 -11.38 11.19
CA HIS A 96 2.01 -10.85 11.18
C HIS A 96 2.53 -10.68 9.75
N GLU A 97 2.42 -11.70 8.91
CA GLU A 97 2.80 -11.63 7.50
C GLU A 97 2.05 -10.51 6.77
N GLN A 98 0.76 -10.35 7.04
CA GLN A 98 -0.05 -9.28 6.46
C GLN A 98 0.43 -7.89 6.86
N LYS A 99 0.83 -7.69 8.13
CA LYS A 99 1.38 -6.42 8.60
C LYS A 99 2.70 -6.10 7.90
N VAL A 100 3.59 -7.09 7.76
CA VAL A 100 4.87 -6.94 7.03
C VAL A 100 4.60 -6.51 5.60
N ALA A 101 3.73 -7.23 4.88
CA ALA A 101 3.41 -6.94 3.48
C ALA A 101 2.86 -5.52 3.30
N ILE A 102 1.95 -5.07 4.17
CA ILE A 102 1.40 -3.72 4.11
C ILE A 102 2.50 -2.65 4.30
N LEU A 103 3.38 -2.83 5.28
CA LEU A 103 4.49 -1.91 5.51
C LEU A 103 5.47 -1.87 4.32
N GLN A 104 5.76 -3.02 3.71
CA GLN A 104 6.57 -3.12 2.51
C GLN A 104 5.93 -2.36 1.33
N ILE A 105 4.63 -2.51 1.09
CA ILE A 105 3.89 -1.79 0.05
C ILE A 105 4.02 -0.28 0.26
N PHE A 106 3.75 0.21 1.47
CA PHE A 106 3.86 1.64 1.77
C PHE A 106 5.28 2.17 1.57
N THR A 107 6.27 1.45 2.07
CA THR A 107 7.68 1.86 1.98
C THR A 107 8.14 1.93 0.53
N MET A 108 7.79 0.92 -0.28
CA MET A 108 8.07 0.87 -1.71
C MET A 108 7.48 2.07 -2.47
N HIS A 109 6.22 2.41 -2.21
CA HIS A 109 5.58 3.56 -2.83
C HIS A 109 6.21 4.88 -2.39
N LEU A 110 6.54 5.01 -1.11
CA LEU A 110 7.17 6.19 -0.56
C LEU A 110 8.56 6.42 -1.17
N GLU A 111 9.37 5.36 -1.24
CA GLU A 111 10.67 5.38 -1.91
C GLU A 111 10.52 5.76 -3.38
N HIS A 112 9.58 5.15 -4.11
CA HIS A 112 9.36 5.49 -5.51
C HIS A 112 9.01 6.97 -5.66
N LYS A 113 8.08 7.48 -4.86
CA LYS A 113 7.68 8.89 -4.86
C LYS A 113 8.88 9.80 -4.61
N TRP A 114 9.65 9.54 -3.57
CA TRP A 114 10.77 10.41 -3.16
C TRP A 114 11.98 10.33 -4.10
N HIS A 115 12.12 9.26 -4.88
CA HIS A 115 13.14 9.17 -5.93
C HIS A 115 12.75 9.93 -7.22
N MET A 116 11.47 10.26 -7.41
CA MET A 116 11.02 10.99 -8.60
C MET A 116 11.33 12.50 -8.52
N PRO A 117 11.63 13.17 -9.64
CA PRO A 117 11.84 14.62 -9.67
C PRO A 117 10.65 15.38 -9.08
N GLY A 118 10.92 16.24 -8.10
CA GLY A 118 9.88 17.01 -7.39
C GLY A 118 9.06 16.21 -6.37
N GLY A 119 9.36 14.92 -6.18
CA GLY A 119 8.71 14.07 -5.17
C GLY A 119 9.33 14.14 -3.79
N LEU A 120 10.55 14.69 -3.66
CA LEU A 120 11.20 14.94 -2.38
C LEU A 120 10.40 15.94 -1.53
N PRO A 121 10.16 15.66 -0.25
CA PRO A 121 9.52 16.60 0.66
C PRO A 121 10.45 17.81 0.86
N GLY A 122 10.11 18.95 0.26
CA GLY A 122 11.00 20.13 0.21
C GLY A 122 11.39 20.71 1.57
N ALA A 123 10.64 20.41 2.63
CA ALA A 123 10.97 20.80 4.00
C ALA A 123 12.04 19.92 4.66
N VAL A 124 12.36 18.76 4.07
CA VAL A 124 13.24 17.74 4.63
C VAL A 124 14.40 17.49 3.66
N GLY A 125 15.63 17.70 4.13
CA GLY A 125 16.82 17.48 3.32
C GLY A 125 16.97 16.01 2.88
N VAL A 126 17.68 15.78 1.77
CA VAL A 126 17.91 14.44 1.19
C VAL A 126 18.48 13.45 2.21
N GLU A 127 19.38 13.89 3.08
CA GLU A 127 19.96 13.05 4.13
C GLU A 127 18.92 12.58 5.16
N ALA A 128 18.00 13.47 5.56
CA ALA A 128 16.96 13.14 6.51
C ALA A 128 15.90 12.19 5.90
N VAL A 129 15.60 12.36 4.62
CA VAL A 129 14.78 11.42 3.83
C VAL A 129 15.42 10.03 3.80
N ALA A 130 16.72 9.94 3.46
CA ALA A 130 17.44 8.67 3.41
C ALA A 130 17.44 7.95 4.77
N LYS A 131 17.61 8.69 5.88
CA LYS A 131 17.53 8.13 7.24
C LYS A 131 16.14 7.57 7.57
N LYS A 132 15.07 8.24 7.13
CA LYS A 132 13.69 7.77 7.35
C LYS A 132 13.41 6.48 6.58
N ILE A 133 13.83 6.41 5.32
CA ILE A 133 13.73 5.18 4.52
C ILE A 133 14.53 4.03 5.14
N LEU A 134 15.76 4.29 5.59
CA LEU A 134 16.57 3.29 6.28
C LEU A 134 15.89 2.78 7.55
N GLY A 135 15.26 3.67 8.34
CA GLY A 135 14.51 3.28 9.52
C GLY A 135 13.32 2.38 9.21
N LEU A 136 12.61 2.62 8.10
CA LEU A 136 11.53 1.74 7.64
C LEU A 136 12.06 0.37 7.22
N HIS A 137 13.19 0.30 6.53
CA HIS A 137 13.84 -0.96 6.18
C HIS A 137 14.25 -1.78 7.40
N MET A 138 14.95 -1.16 8.36
CA MET A 138 15.33 -1.84 9.60
C MET A 138 14.11 -2.41 10.33
N LYS A 139 13.01 -1.66 10.33
CA LYS A 139 11.76 -2.13 10.92
C LYS A 139 11.15 -3.32 10.18
N ILE A 140 11.17 -3.32 8.85
CA ILE A 140 10.72 -4.47 8.06
C ILE A 140 11.59 -5.69 8.37
N ASP A 141 12.91 -5.51 8.43
CA ASP A 141 13.87 -6.58 8.73
C ASP A 141 13.62 -7.15 10.14
N ASP A 142 13.40 -6.29 11.14
CA ASP A 142 13.06 -6.70 12.51
C ASP A 142 11.75 -7.50 12.56
N MET A 143 10.73 -7.07 11.82
CA MET A 143 9.47 -7.80 11.74
C MET A 143 9.62 -9.15 11.04
N VAL A 144 10.42 -9.24 9.98
CA VAL A 144 10.67 -10.50 9.27
C VAL A 144 11.51 -11.46 10.11
N ALA A 145 12.47 -10.96 10.91
CA ALA A 145 13.30 -11.79 11.79
C ALA A 145 12.54 -12.41 12.97
N CYS A 146 11.31 -11.93 13.25
CA CYS A 146 10.43 -12.47 14.28
C CYS A 146 9.45 -13.55 13.77
N LEU A 147 9.51 -13.91 12.48
CA LEU A 147 8.89 -15.11 11.91
C LEU A 147 9.78 -16.35 12.19
#